data_AF-A0A0M9X6I1-F1
#
_entry.id   AF-A0A0M9X6I1-F1
#
_cell.length_a   1.000
_cell.length_b   1.000
_cell.length_c   1.000
_cell.angle_alpha   90.00
_cell.angle_beta   90.00
_cell.angle_gamma   90.00
#
_symmetry.space_group_name_H-M   'P 1'
#
loop_
_entity.id
_entity.type
_entity.pdbx_description
1 polymer ?
#
loop_
_entity_poly.entity_id
_entity_poly.type
_entity_poly.pdbx_seq_one_letter_code
_entity_poly.pdbx_strand_id
1 'polypeptide(L)'
;MVGHLSVDVRASLRLFAFYLANGTLDLDLLDGVDYRSTVFHSGSSLEQVFAIHGNVLQIDADGMVLNDGDAQYRVAQWVRACCDPGYRVEPPFEDWETELHL
;
A
#
# COMPACT_ATOMS: atom_id res chain seq x y z
N MET A 1 24.15 -13.05 7.92
CA MET A 1 24.20 -11.68 8.45
C MET A 1 22.88 -11.05 8.06
N VAL A 2 21.98 -10.76 8.99
CA VAL A 2 20.72 -10.08 8.65
C VAL A 2 21.08 -8.63 8.37
N GLY A 3 21.20 -8.28 7.10
CA GLY A 3 21.37 -6.88 6.69
C GLY A 3 20.07 -6.14 6.95
N HIS A 4 20.15 -4.93 7.50
CA HIS A 4 19.00 -4.03 7.52
C HIS A 4 18.56 -3.75 6.07
N LEU A 5 17.25 -3.50 5.86
CA LEU A 5 16.73 -2.98 4.58
C LEU A 5 17.52 -1.74 4.15
N SER A 6 17.61 -1.45 2.85
CA SER A 6 18.31 -0.26 2.35
C SER A 6 17.71 1.03 2.94
N VAL A 7 18.47 2.14 2.88
CA VAL A 7 17.95 3.44 3.32
C VAL A 7 16.66 3.81 2.57
N ASP A 8 16.63 3.52 1.27
CA ASP A 8 15.54 3.90 0.38
C ASP A 8 14.27 3.10 0.66
N VAL A 9 14.39 1.78 0.84
CA VAL A 9 13.26 0.92 1.23
C VAL A 9 12.69 1.33 2.59
N ARG A 10 13.56 1.66 3.56
CA ARG A 10 13.10 2.16 4.87
C ARG A 10 12.40 3.52 4.74
N ALA A 11 12.88 4.39 3.86
CA ALA A 11 12.27 5.69 3.60
C ALA A 11 10.88 5.53 2.96
N SER A 12 10.76 4.69 1.94
CA SER A 12 9.50 4.31 1.27
C SER A 12 8.48 3.79 2.27
N LEU A 13 8.83 2.75 3.05
CA LEU A 13 7.93 2.16 4.04
C LEU A 13 7.46 3.18 5.09
N ARG A 14 8.36 4.06 5.56
CA ARG A 14 8.02 5.10 6.52
C ARG A 14 7.08 6.13 5.92
N LEU A 15 7.29 6.55 4.68
CA LEU A 15 6.44 7.53 4.00
C LEU A 15 5.07 6.95 3.69
N PHE A 16 5.00 5.71 3.22
CA PHE A 16 3.74 4.98 3.04
C PHE A 16 2.93 4.94 4.34
N ALA A 17 3.54 4.49 5.45
CA ALA A 17 2.87 4.45 6.75
C ALA A 17 2.42 5.85 7.22
N PHE A 18 3.22 6.88 6.95
CA PHE A 18 2.88 8.27 7.25
C PHE A 18 1.65 8.72 6.45
N TYR A 19 1.59 8.50 5.13
CA TYR A 19 0.45 8.90 4.31
C TYR A 19 -0.82 8.11 4.66
N LEU A 20 -0.68 6.81 4.90
CA LEU A 20 -1.78 5.95 5.33
C LEU A 20 -2.41 6.46 6.63
N ALA A 21 -1.60 6.73 7.65
CA ALA A 21 -2.06 7.21 8.95
C ALA A 21 -2.67 8.62 8.91
N ASN A 22 -2.14 9.50 8.06
CA ASN A 22 -2.64 10.87 7.92
C ASN A 22 -3.87 11.00 7.02
N GLY A 23 -4.27 9.94 6.31
CA GLY A 23 -5.41 10.02 5.39
C GLY A 23 -5.06 10.70 4.06
N THR A 24 -3.78 10.65 3.67
CA THR A 24 -3.26 11.34 2.48
C THR A 24 -2.58 10.39 1.50
N LEU A 25 -2.92 9.09 1.56
CA LEU A 25 -2.49 8.11 0.57
C LEU A 25 -3.19 8.44 -0.75
N ASP A 26 -2.42 8.54 -1.85
CA ASP A 26 -2.92 8.73 -3.22
C ASP A 26 -4.14 9.68 -3.32
N LEU A 27 -3.90 10.98 -3.14
CA LEU A 27 -4.98 11.97 -3.13
C LEU A 27 -5.74 12.04 -4.47
N ASP A 28 -5.12 11.66 -5.58
CA ASP A 28 -5.81 11.62 -6.88
C ASP A 28 -6.98 10.62 -6.86
N LEU A 29 -6.88 9.51 -6.12
CA LEU A 29 -7.93 8.50 -6.00
C LEU A 29 -8.78 8.61 -4.71
N LEU A 30 -8.15 9.03 -3.61
CA LEU A 30 -8.74 8.98 -2.27
C LEU A 30 -9.11 10.34 -1.68
N ASP A 31 -8.93 11.45 -2.41
CA ASP A 31 -9.39 12.76 -1.91
C ASP A 31 -10.89 12.74 -1.57
N GLY A 32 -11.21 13.27 -0.38
CA GLY A 32 -12.54 13.24 0.21
C GLY A 32 -13.02 11.89 0.75
N VAL A 33 -12.23 10.80 0.67
CA VAL A 33 -12.59 9.49 1.23
C VAL A 33 -12.01 9.33 2.64
N ASP A 34 -12.84 9.29 3.68
CA ASP A 34 -12.37 9.03 5.07
C ASP A 34 -12.15 7.53 5.33
N TYR A 35 -11.12 6.98 4.68
CA TYR A 35 -10.83 5.54 4.70
C TYR A 35 -10.15 5.06 5.98
N ARG A 36 -9.63 5.97 6.82
CA ARG A 36 -8.86 5.59 8.02
C ARG A 36 -9.70 4.76 8.98
N SER A 37 -10.97 5.13 9.16
CA SER A 37 -11.90 4.37 9.99
C SER A 37 -12.03 2.92 9.49
N THR A 38 -12.13 2.72 8.17
CA THR A 38 -12.18 1.39 7.52
C THR A 38 -10.88 0.61 7.73
N VAL A 39 -9.73 1.21 7.43
CA VAL A 39 -8.44 0.51 7.45
C VAL A 39 -7.97 0.19 8.86
N PHE A 40 -8.15 1.12 9.81
CA PHE A 40 -7.73 0.93 11.20
C PHE A 40 -8.77 0.21 12.07
N HIS A 41 -9.93 -0.15 11.52
CA HIS A 41 -10.95 -0.91 12.26
C HIS A 41 -10.47 -2.31 12.67
N SER A 42 -9.68 -2.96 11.81
CA SER A 42 -9.22 -4.34 12.02
C SER A 42 -7.74 -4.52 11.69
N GLY A 43 -7.09 -5.45 12.40
CA GLY A 43 -5.70 -5.83 12.10
C GLY A 43 -5.55 -6.43 10.70
N SER A 44 -6.56 -7.16 10.20
CA SER A 44 -6.54 -7.79 8.88
C SER A 44 -6.55 -6.78 7.74
N SER A 45 -7.27 -5.65 7.89
CA SER A 45 -7.23 -4.58 6.90
C SER A 45 -5.87 -3.90 6.85
N LEU A 46 -5.24 -3.70 8.01
CA LEU A 46 -3.90 -3.15 8.09
C LEU A 46 -2.85 -4.11 7.50
N GLU A 47 -2.98 -5.40 7.80
CA GLU A 47 -2.15 -6.46 7.22
C GLU A 47 -2.22 -6.45 5.68
N GLN A 48 -3.43 -6.38 5.13
CA GLN A 48 -3.64 -6.40 3.68
C GLN A 48 -3.01 -5.20 2.96
N VAL A 49 -3.11 -3.98 3.52
CA VAL A 49 -2.49 -2.80 2.89
C VAL A 49 -0.97 -2.86 2.91
N PHE A 50 -0.36 -3.43 3.95
CA PHE A 50 1.09 -3.65 4.00
C PHE A 50 1.53 -4.79 3.08
N ALA A 51 0.73 -5.86 2.95
CA ALA A 51 0.99 -6.94 2.01
C ALA A 51 0.98 -6.42 0.56
N ILE A 52 -0.06 -5.68 0.16
CA ILE A 52 -0.14 -5.11 -1.20
C ILE A 52 1.03 -4.16 -1.46
N HIS A 53 1.33 -3.25 -0.52
CA HIS A 53 2.47 -2.35 -0.68
C HIS A 53 3.77 -3.14 -0.86
N GLY A 54 4.03 -4.12 0.02
CA GLY A 54 5.26 -4.91 0.01
C GLY A 54 5.41 -5.79 -1.23
N ASN A 55 4.32 -6.41 -1.68
CA ASN A 55 4.34 -7.31 -2.83
C ASN A 55 4.57 -6.51 -4.13
N VAL A 56 3.95 -5.33 -4.27
CA VAL A 56 4.05 -4.49 -5.47
C VAL A 56 5.35 -3.68 -5.52
N LEU A 57 5.98 -3.39 -4.37
CA LEU A 57 7.20 -2.58 -4.30
C LEU A 57 8.37 -3.26 -5.03
N GLN A 58 8.84 -2.64 -6.09
CA GLN A 58 9.99 -3.07 -6.87
C GLN A 58 11.25 -2.41 -6.33
N ILE A 59 12.25 -3.24 -6.08
CA ILE A 59 13.55 -2.85 -5.55
C ILE A 59 14.62 -3.39 -6.51
N ASP A 60 15.56 -2.54 -6.91
CA ASP A 60 16.68 -2.99 -7.75
C ASP A 60 17.78 -3.70 -6.95
N ALA A 61 18.84 -4.12 -7.65
CA ALA A 61 19.97 -4.84 -7.05
C ALA A 61 20.78 -3.99 -6.06
N ASP A 62 20.72 -2.66 -6.16
CA ASP A 62 21.40 -1.72 -5.27
C ASP A 62 20.52 -1.34 -4.05
N GLY A 63 19.28 -1.84 -4.01
CA GLY A 63 18.33 -1.58 -2.95
C GLY A 63 17.54 -0.28 -3.13
N MET A 64 17.45 0.24 -4.36
CA MET A 64 16.66 1.44 -4.67
C MET A 64 15.23 1.07 -5.05
N VAL A 65 14.27 1.84 -4.57
CA VAL A 65 12.85 1.68 -4.89
C VAL A 65 12.57 2.28 -6.26
N LEU A 66 11.87 1.52 -7.11
CA LEU A 66 11.64 1.89 -8.51
C LEU A 66 10.24 2.45 -8.78
N ASN A 67 9.25 2.10 -7.95
CA ASN A 67 7.82 2.30 -8.27
C ASN A 67 6.95 2.70 -7.04
N ASP A 68 7.49 3.56 -6.17
CA ASP A 68 6.82 3.95 -4.91
C ASP A 68 5.37 4.41 -5.11
N GLY A 69 5.14 5.26 -6.12
CA GLY A 69 3.80 5.73 -6.48
C GLY A 69 2.86 4.62 -6.93
N ASP A 70 3.33 3.68 -7.76
CA ASP A 70 2.49 2.57 -8.23
C ASP A 70 2.11 1.65 -7.06
N ALA A 71 3.05 1.34 -6.17
CA ALA A 71 2.77 0.53 -4.98
C ALA A 71 1.72 1.20 -4.07
N GLN A 72 1.84 2.51 -3.84
CA GLN A 72 0.84 3.28 -3.09
C GLN A 72 -0.53 3.32 -3.81
N TYR A 73 -0.54 3.50 -5.13
CA TYR A 73 -1.76 3.53 -5.93
C TYR A 73 -2.50 2.20 -5.87
N ARG A 74 -1.79 1.06 -5.94
CA ARG A 74 -2.39 -0.28 -5.78
C ARG A 74 -3.04 -0.45 -4.41
N VAL A 75 -2.38 -0.01 -3.34
CA VAL A 75 -3.03 0.02 -2.01
C VAL A 75 -4.27 0.91 -2.02
N ALA A 76 -4.18 2.10 -2.63
CA ALA A 76 -5.28 3.04 -2.68
C ALA A 76 -6.51 2.47 -3.40
N GLN A 77 -6.32 1.70 -4.47
CA GLN A 77 -7.43 1.00 -5.15
C GLN A 77 -8.12 -0.01 -4.22
N TRP A 78 -7.36 -0.78 -3.44
CA TRP A 78 -7.93 -1.72 -2.47
C TRP A 78 -8.72 -0.98 -1.39
N VAL A 79 -8.12 0.08 -0.84
CA VAL A 79 -8.75 0.93 0.19
C VAL A 79 -10.05 1.54 -0.33
N ARG A 80 -10.06 2.04 -1.58
CA ARG A 80 -11.25 2.60 -2.21
C ARG A 80 -12.35 1.56 -2.37
N ALA A 81 -12.01 0.35 -2.83
CA ALA A 81 -12.96 -0.75 -2.96
C ALA A 81 -13.58 -1.17 -1.62
N CYS A 82 -12.85 -1.07 -0.51
CA CYS A 82 -13.40 -1.30 0.82
C CYS A 82 -14.39 -0.23 1.28
N CYS A 83 -14.23 1.01 0.81
CA CYS A 83 -15.07 2.14 1.22
C CYS A 83 -16.29 2.34 0.29
N ASP A 84 -16.16 1.97 -0.98
CA ASP A 84 -17.15 2.22 -2.03
C ASP A 84 -17.45 0.92 -2.78
N PRO A 85 -18.59 0.25 -2.49
CA PRO A 85 -18.97 -1.00 -3.17
C PRO A 85 -19.19 -0.86 -4.68
N GLY A 86 -19.33 0.37 -5.20
CA GLY A 86 -19.46 0.65 -6.63
C GLY A 86 -18.11 0.81 -7.33
N TYR A 87 -17.02 0.99 -6.60
CA TYR A 87 -15.69 1.13 -7.16
C TYR A 87 -15.17 -0.21 -7.68
N ARG A 88 -14.55 -0.18 -8.86
CA ARG A 88 -13.91 -1.34 -9.48
C ARG A 88 -12.43 -1.07 -9.65
N VAL A 89 -11.62 -1.97 -9.10
CA VAL A 89 -10.17 -1.97 -9.21
C VAL A 89 -9.81 -2.27 -10.67
N GLU A 90 -9.01 -1.40 -11.29
CA GLU A 90 -8.55 -1.53 -12.67
C GLU A 90 -7.05 -1.17 -12.76
N PRO A 91 -6.20 -2.07 -13.27
CA PRO A 91 -6.51 -3.48 -13.58
C PRO A 91 -6.91 -4.26 -12.30
N PRO A 92 -7.68 -5.36 -12.41
CA PRO A 92 -7.95 -6.24 -11.28
C PRO A 92 -6.65 -6.64 -10.55
N PHE A 93 -6.74 -6.94 -9.26
CA PHE A 93 -5.58 -7.45 -8.55
C PHE A 93 -5.18 -8.81 -9.10
N GLU A 94 -3.88 -8.98 -9.35
CA GLU A 94 -3.29 -10.29 -9.51
C GLU A 94 -3.21 -10.97 -8.13
N ASP A 95 -3.31 -12.31 -8.10
CA ASP A 95 -3.35 -13.06 -6.84
C ASP A 95 -2.16 -12.74 -5.92
N TRP A 96 -0.97 -12.61 -6.51
CA TRP A 96 0.28 -12.30 -5.80
C TRP A 96 0.29 -10.90 -5.19
N GLU A 97 -0.46 -9.93 -5.73
CA GLU A 97 -0.54 -8.59 -5.12
C GLU A 97 -1.22 -8.65 -3.75
N THR A 98 -2.14 -9.59 -3.55
CA THR A 98 -2.92 -9.69 -2.31
C THR A 98 -2.50 -10.82 -1.38
N GLU A 99 -1.54 -11.66 -1.82
CA GLU A 99 -1.05 -12.79 -1.04
C GLU A 99 -0.45 -12.35 0.30
N LEU A 100 -0.84 -13.03 1.38
CA LEU A 100 -0.31 -12.82 2.72
C LEU A 100 0.82 -13.83 2.98
N HIS A 101 1.99 -13.35 3.34
CA HIS A 101 3.14 -14.18 3.72
C HIS A 101 3.33 -14.15 5.24
N LEU A 102 2.69 -15.10 5.93
CA LEU A 102 2.74 -15.29 7.38
C LEU A 102 3.75 -16.36 7.81
#